data_AF-A0A2J6XG12-F1
#
_entry.id   AF-A0A2J6XG12-F1
#
_cell.length_a   1.000
_cell.length_b   1.000
_cell.length_c   1.000
_cell.angle_alpha   90.00
_cell.angle_beta   90.00
_cell.angle_gamma   90.00
#
_symmetry.space_group_name_H-M   'P 1'
#
loop_
_entity.id
_entity.type
_entity.pdbx_description
1 polymer ?
#
loop_
_entity_poly.entity_id
_entity_poly.type
_entity_poly.pdbx_seq_one_letter_code
_entity_poly.pdbx_strand_id
1 'polypeptide(L)'
;MRLQYLLCLVMLVGVFGACGTLNAPTATPTPVIPLYRNPAAPIAERVEDLLQRMTLAEKIGQMTLIEKNSITADQVRELAIGGVLSGGGGYPRDENS
;
A
#
# COMPACT_ATOMS: atom_id res chain seq x y z
N MET A 1 61.47 -31.71 -20.11
CA MET A 1 60.41 -32.24 -19.22
C MET A 1 59.93 -31.27 -18.13
N ARG A 2 60.70 -30.27 -17.67
CA ARG A 2 60.23 -29.29 -16.65
C ARG A 2 59.43 -28.10 -17.20
N LEU A 3 59.53 -27.79 -18.49
CA LEU A 3 58.79 -26.68 -19.13
C LEU A 3 57.35 -27.05 -19.51
N GLN A 4 57.06 -28.35 -19.71
CA GLN A 4 55.72 -28.84 -20.05
C GLN A 4 54.75 -28.80 -18.84
N TYR A 5 55.25 -28.98 -17.62
CA TYR A 5 54.45 -28.88 -16.39
C TYR A 5 54.08 -27.43 -16.03
N LEU A 6 54.94 -26.47 -16.40
CA LEU A 6 54.75 -25.05 -16.11
C LEU A 6 53.70 -24.41 -17.04
N LEU A 7 53.63 -24.86 -18.29
CA LEU A 7 52.56 -24.51 -19.23
C LEU A 7 51.20 -25.12 -18.84
N CYS A 8 51.20 -26.28 -18.20
CA CYS A 8 49.98 -26.96 -17.72
C CYS A 8 49.42 -26.31 -16.43
N LEU A 9 50.30 -25.82 -15.54
CA LEU A 9 49.90 -25.16 -14.29
C LEU A 9 49.27 -23.77 -14.52
N VAL A 10 49.73 -23.04 -15.55
CA VAL A 10 49.21 -21.70 -15.90
C VAL A 10 47.81 -21.78 -16.55
N MET A 11 47.49 -22.86 -17.25
CA MET A 11 46.16 -23.07 -17.83
C MET A 11 45.07 -23.42 -16.79
N LEU A 12 45.45 -23.97 -15.63
CA LEU A 12 44.49 -24.35 -14.58
C LEU A 12 44.07 -23.16 -13.69
N VAL A 13 44.89 -22.13 -13.59
CA VAL A 13 44.62 -20.91 -12.78
C VAL A 13 43.76 -19.90 -13.56
N GLY A 14 43.70 -20.00 -14.89
CA GLY A 14 42.91 -19.10 -15.74
C GLY A 14 41.39 -19.30 -15.68
N VAL A 15 40.91 -20.40 -15.06
CA VAL A 15 39.47 -20.77 -14.99
C VAL A 15 38.89 -20.51 -13.60
N PHE A 16 39.41 -19.52 -12.88
CA PHE A 16 38.83 -19.06 -11.60
C PHE A 16 38.65 -17.53 -11.54
N GLY A 17 38.84 -16.84 -12.67
CA GLY A 17 38.87 -15.38 -12.76
C GLY A 17 37.63 -14.72 -13.37
N ALA A 18 36.49 -15.42 -13.46
CA ALA A 18 35.23 -14.83 -13.88
C ALA A 18 34.26 -14.83 -12.68
N CYS A 19 34.51 -13.93 -11.73
CA CYS A 19 33.44 -13.38 -10.90
C CYS A 19 32.50 -12.65 -11.86
N GLY A 20 31.49 -13.38 -12.36
CA GLY A 20 30.36 -12.77 -13.03
C GLY A 20 29.65 -11.90 -12.00
N THR A 21 29.90 -10.59 -12.04
CA THR A 21 29.02 -9.62 -11.38
C THR A 21 27.72 -9.58 -12.18
N LEU A 22 26.84 -10.53 -11.87
CA LEU A 22 25.42 -10.42 -12.18
C LEU A 22 24.93 -9.21 -11.37
N ASN A 23 25.01 -8.02 -11.97
CA ASN A 23 24.24 -6.89 -11.49
C ASN A 23 22.77 -7.32 -11.53
N ALA A 24 22.21 -7.57 -10.34
CA ALA A 24 20.78 -7.75 -10.20
C ALA A 24 20.09 -6.57 -10.88
N PRO A 25 19.06 -6.79 -11.73
CA PRO A 25 18.29 -5.69 -12.27
C PRO A 25 17.82 -4.87 -11.09
N THR A 26 18.18 -3.59 -11.07
CA THR A 26 17.68 -2.63 -10.09
C THR A 26 16.17 -2.58 -10.32
N ALA A 27 15.44 -3.42 -9.57
CA ALA A 27 13.99 -3.44 -9.60
C ALA A 27 13.57 -2.02 -9.25
N THR A 28 12.99 -1.34 -10.24
CA THR A 28 12.33 -0.08 -10.01
C THR A 28 11.36 -0.30 -8.86
N PRO A 29 11.43 0.44 -7.76
CA PRO A 29 10.52 0.22 -6.64
C PRO A 29 9.09 0.39 -7.17
N THR A 30 8.41 -0.73 -7.35
CA THR A 30 6.99 -0.75 -7.69
C THR A 30 6.30 0.06 -6.61
N PRO A 31 5.41 1.02 -6.96
CA PRO A 31 4.69 1.79 -5.96
C PRO A 31 4.03 0.81 -4.98
N VAL A 32 4.47 0.84 -3.72
CA VAL A 32 3.93 -0.04 -2.69
C VAL A 32 2.56 0.51 -2.32
N ILE A 33 1.51 -0.05 -2.93
CA ILE A 33 0.13 0.29 -2.58
C ILE A 33 -0.16 -0.31 -1.20
N PRO A 34 -0.65 0.47 -0.22
CA PRO A 34 -1.08 -0.07 1.07
C PRO A 34 -2.10 -1.19 0.89
N LEU A 35 -2.03 -2.25 1.70
CA LEU A 35 -2.84 -3.45 1.52
C LEU A 35 -4.34 -3.13 1.54
N TYR A 36 -4.81 -2.22 2.41
CA TYR A 36 -6.22 -1.82 2.49
C TYR A 36 -6.76 -1.23 1.17
N ARG A 37 -5.89 -0.65 0.33
CA ARG A 37 -6.23 -0.08 -0.99
C ARG A 37 -6.17 -1.11 -2.13
N ASN A 38 -5.65 -2.31 -1.89
CA ASN A 38 -5.60 -3.35 -2.92
C ASN A 38 -6.97 -4.04 -3.05
N PRO A 39 -7.72 -3.87 -4.16
CA PRO A 39 -9.03 -4.50 -4.33
C PRO A 39 -8.96 -6.03 -4.51
N ALA A 40 -7.80 -6.57 -4.87
CA ALA A 40 -7.60 -8.02 -5.05
C ALA A 40 -7.25 -8.75 -3.74
N ALA A 41 -6.92 -8.02 -2.66
CA ALA A 41 -6.61 -8.61 -1.36
C ALA A 41 -7.88 -9.06 -0.62
N PRO A 42 -7.82 -10.10 0.24
CA PRO A 42 -8.93 -10.52 1.07
C PRO A 42 -9.47 -9.38 1.95
N ILE A 43 -10.79 -9.30 2.12
CA ILE A 43 -11.44 -8.21 2.86
C ILE A 43 -10.91 -8.14 4.30
N ALA A 44 -10.78 -9.28 4.99
CA ALA A 44 -10.30 -9.32 6.37
C ALA A 44 -8.90 -8.72 6.53
N GLU A 45 -7.99 -9.03 5.60
CA GLU A 45 -6.63 -8.48 5.60
C GLU A 45 -6.60 -6.98 5.32
N ARG A 46 -7.48 -6.51 4.42
CA ARG A 46 -7.64 -5.08 4.14
C ARG A 46 -8.19 -4.31 5.34
N VAL A 47 -9.15 -4.89 6.05
CA VAL A 47 -9.73 -4.31 7.26
C VAL A 47 -8.69 -4.24 8.38
N GLU A 48 -7.92 -5.30 8.60
CA GLU A 48 -6.87 -5.33 9.61
C GLU A 48 -5.78 -4.29 9.31
N ASP A 49 -5.26 -4.22 8.07
CA ASP A 49 -4.28 -3.20 7.67
C ASP A 49 -4.83 -1.77 7.82
N LEU A 50 -6.12 -1.53 7.57
CA LEU A 50 -6.73 -0.23 7.79
C LEU A 50 -6.84 0.11 9.29
N LEU A 51 -7.35 -0.81 10.11
CA LEU A 51 -7.55 -0.59 11.54
C LEU A 51 -6.24 -0.35 12.30
N GLN A 52 -5.14 -0.94 11.86
CA GLN A 52 -3.81 -0.71 12.42
C GLN A 52 -3.28 0.70 12.12
N ARG A 53 -3.74 1.33 11.04
CA ARG A 53 -3.31 2.67 10.60
C ARG A 53 -4.18 3.79 11.17
N MET A 54 -5.40 3.48 11.60
CA MET A 54 -6.34 4.46 12.14
C MET A 54 -5.99 4.86 13.57
N THR A 55 -6.05 6.16 13.82
CA THR A 55 -6.08 6.75 15.17
C THR A 55 -7.38 6.38 15.90
N LEU A 56 -7.39 6.55 17.23
CA LEU A 56 -8.60 6.35 18.03
C LEU A 56 -9.73 7.30 17.60
N ALA A 57 -9.40 8.55 17.29
CA ALA A 57 -10.37 9.55 16.83
C ALA A 57 -11.04 9.12 15.52
N GLU A 58 -10.27 8.63 14.55
CA GLU A 58 -10.83 8.13 13.28
C GLU A 58 -11.72 6.91 13.49
N LYS A 59 -11.36 6.00 14.42
CA LYS A 59 -12.20 4.84 14.76
C LYS A 59 -13.54 5.26 15.35
N ILE A 60 -13.51 6.24 16.27
CA ILE A 60 -14.73 6.81 16.85
C ILE A 60 -15.55 7.54 15.77
N GLY A 61 -14.90 8.29 14.89
CA GLY A 61 -15.53 8.92 13.74
C GLY A 61 -16.30 7.93 12.87
N GLN A 62 -15.68 6.78 12.54
CA GLN A 62 -16.33 5.71 11.76
C GLN A 62 -17.53 5.06 12.46
N MET A 63 -17.59 5.07 13.79
CA MET A 63 -18.75 4.58 14.56
C MET A 63 -19.88 5.62 14.68
N THR A 64 -19.65 6.85 14.20
CA THR A 64 -20.56 7.98 14.39
C THR A 64 -21.42 8.20 13.14
N LEU A 65 -22.74 8.35 13.35
CA LEU A 65 -23.73 8.62 12.31
C LEU A 65 -24.42 9.96 12.64
N ILE A 66 -24.39 10.91 11.70
CA ILE A 66 -24.89 12.28 11.92
C ILE A 66 -25.94 12.65 10.86
N GLU A 67 -26.93 13.47 11.24
CA GLU A 67 -27.93 14.01 10.31
C GLU A 67 -27.34 15.13 9.45
N LYS A 68 -27.64 15.12 8.15
CA LYS A 68 -26.97 15.99 7.17
C LYS A 68 -27.08 17.50 7.44
N ASN A 69 -28.14 17.96 8.12
CA ASN A 69 -28.36 19.37 8.44
C ASN A 69 -27.69 19.76 9.77
N SER A 70 -27.02 18.83 10.43
CA SER A 70 -26.31 19.04 11.70
C SER A 70 -24.78 19.09 11.54
N ILE A 71 -24.27 18.92 10.31
CA ILE A 71 -22.84 18.87 10.01
C ILE A 71 -22.54 19.40 8.60
N THR A 72 -21.36 20.01 8.40
CA THR A 72 -20.87 20.42 7.08
C THR A 72 -20.03 19.33 6.40
N ALA A 73 -19.87 19.42 5.08
CA ALA A 73 -19.01 18.48 4.34
C ALA A 73 -17.55 18.50 4.82
N ASP A 74 -17.04 19.68 5.20
CA ASP A 74 -15.68 19.82 5.75
C ASP A 74 -15.57 19.12 7.11
N GLN A 75 -16.58 19.26 7.98
CA GLN A 75 -16.62 18.57 9.27
C GLN A 75 -16.72 17.05 9.11
N VAL A 76 -17.43 16.54 8.10
CA VAL A 76 -17.45 15.11 7.78
C VAL A 76 -16.03 14.58 7.52
N ARG A 77 -15.24 15.35 6.77
CA ARG A 77 -13.84 15.03 6.46
C ARG A 77 -12.94 15.16 7.68
N GLU A 78 -13.01 16.27 8.41
CA GLU A 78 -12.14 16.58 9.54
C GLU A 78 -12.34 15.63 10.72
N LEU A 79 -13.59 15.22 10.96
CA LEU A 79 -13.96 14.33 12.08
C LEU A 79 -14.01 12.85 11.68
N ALA A 80 -13.67 12.52 10.43
CA ALA A 80 -13.70 11.16 9.88
C ALA A 80 -15.05 10.43 10.11
N ILE A 81 -16.16 11.13 9.91
CA ILE A 81 -17.51 10.62 10.17
C ILE A 81 -17.81 9.40 9.30
N GLY A 82 -18.30 8.33 9.92
CA GLY A 82 -18.58 7.05 9.26
C GLY A 82 -19.85 7.04 8.42
N GLY A 83 -20.83 7.88 8.78
CA GLY A 83 -22.05 7.99 8.00
C GLY A 83 -22.79 9.32 8.18
N VAL A 84 -23.49 9.70 7.12
CA VAL A 84 -24.45 10.81 7.13
C VAL A 84 -25.81 10.27 6.74
N LEU A 85 -26.85 10.63 7.49
CA LEU A 85 -28.22 10.23 7.23
C LEU A 85 -29.08 11.42 6.81
N SER A 86 -30.11 11.16 6.02
CA SER A 86 -31.17 12.12 5.71
C SER A 86 -32.41 11.77 6.54
N GLY A 87 -32.69 12.59 7.56
CA GLY A 87 -33.88 12.42 8.41
C GLY A 87 -35.17 12.80 7.69
N GLY A 88 -36.30 12.72 8.39
CA GLY A 88 -37.59 13.21 7.86
C GLY A 88 -37.50 14.69 7.48
N GLY A 89 -37.79 15.02 6.21
CA GLY A 89 -37.66 16.39 5.69
C GLY A 89 -36.25 16.76 5.21
N GLY A 90 -35.28 15.85 5.30
CA GLY A 90 -33.90 16.02 4.82
C GLY A 90 -33.71 15.78 3.33
N TYR A 91 -34.62 16.21 2.46
CA TYR A 91 -34.47 16.09 1.00
C TYR A 91 -33.48 17.13 0.44
N PRO A 92 -32.84 16.88 -0.72
CA PRO A 92 -32.06 17.89 -1.44
C PRO A 92 -32.96 19.07 -1.82
N ARG A 93 -32.47 20.31 -1.69
CA ARG A 93 -33.29 21.51 -1.95
C ARG A 93 -33.36 21.93 -3.42
N ASP A 94 -32.73 21.17 -4.30
CA ASP A 94 -32.75 21.42 -5.73
C ASP A 94 -33.34 20.18 -6.44
N GLU A 95 -34.44 20.44 -7.15
CA GLU A 95 -35.11 19.57 -8.13
C GLU A 95 -35.63 18.21 -7.62
N ASN A 96 -36.85 18.22 -7.06
CA ASN A 96 -37.74 17.05 -7.10
C ASN A 96 -39.22 17.38 -7.38
N SER A 97 -39.52 18.59 -7.87
CA SER A 97 -40.88 19.00 -8.26
C SER A 97 -41.22 18.57 -9.68
#